data_AF-A0A7W0LDD5-F1
#
_entry.id   AF-A0A7W0LDD5-F1
#
_cell.length_a   1.000
_cell.length_b   1.000
_cell.length_c   1.000
_cell.angle_alpha   90.00
_cell.angle_beta   90.00
_cell.angle_gamma   90.00
#
_symmetry.space_group_name_H-M   'P 1'
#
loop_
_entity.id
_entity.type
_entity.pdbx_description
1 polymer ?
#
loop_
_entity_poly.entity_id
_entity_poly.type
_entity_poly.pdbx_seq_one_letter_code
_entity_poly.pdbx_strand_id
1 'polypeptide(L)'
;SLSDPDSKLRHKPGQRKHLVHRAQVAVDPKNRVIVAVEAEPATGSEHEVLPTLVGRARFAGHAAREVAADSGYASRDSYEQAAGLGVLAYIPPKPNAAYQDAIDARALMRTPAGVGAKIDRMVHAEGAISELKRHGLTRARGRGTRKLQLQLLAAATAINLKRLLAHSDAQDATDAQDQDRAALHPARASTPGQRLATATALLALLTATLDEIGRFTTSDTSTGS
;
A
#
# COMPACT_ATOMS: atom_id res chain seq x y z
N SER A 1 27.12 7.76 -17.37
CA SER A 1 27.11 7.26 -15.97
C SER A 1 26.00 6.23 -15.83
N LEU A 2 26.28 5.00 -15.36
CA LEU A 2 25.44 3.80 -15.58
C LEU A 2 24.69 3.29 -14.32
N SER A 3 24.47 4.16 -13.34
CA SER A 3 23.64 3.88 -12.15
C SER A 3 22.49 4.88 -12.08
N ASP A 4 21.28 4.39 -11.81
CA ASP A 4 20.10 5.24 -11.58
C ASP A 4 20.33 6.11 -10.32
N PRO A 5 20.23 7.45 -10.41
CA PRO A 5 20.51 8.34 -9.28
C PRO A 5 19.60 8.10 -8.07
N ASP A 6 18.38 7.59 -8.30
CA ASP A 6 17.38 7.31 -7.27
C ASP A 6 17.56 5.91 -6.63
N SER A 7 18.30 5.04 -7.28
CA SER A 7 18.66 3.72 -6.77
C SER A 7 19.84 3.80 -5.80
N LYS A 8 19.84 2.96 -4.75
CA LYS A 8 20.99 2.85 -3.83
C LYS A 8 21.41 1.42 -3.58
N LEU A 9 22.69 1.26 -3.24
CA LEU A 9 23.28 -0.05 -2.98
C LEU A 9 22.81 -0.57 -1.62
N ARG A 10 21.98 -1.60 -1.62
CA ARG A 10 21.60 -2.29 -0.39
C ARG A 10 22.64 -3.36 -0.04
N HIS A 11 23.06 -3.36 1.22
CA HIS A 11 23.88 -4.42 1.79
C HIS A 11 23.12 -5.07 2.94
N LYS A 12 22.89 -6.39 2.85
CA LYS A 12 22.40 -7.22 3.94
C LYS A 12 23.39 -8.38 4.12
N PRO A 13 23.78 -8.74 5.34
CA PRO A 13 24.67 -9.89 5.57
C PRO A 13 24.13 -11.14 4.86
N GLY A 14 24.96 -11.78 4.04
CA GLY A 14 24.58 -12.96 3.26
C GLY A 14 23.87 -12.68 1.91
N GLN A 15 23.70 -11.42 1.49
CA GLN A 15 23.14 -11.07 0.18
C GLN A 15 24.13 -10.27 -0.68
N ARG A 16 24.17 -10.56 -1.98
CA ARG A 16 24.94 -9.77 -2.95
C ARG A 16 24.41 -8.33 -2.95
N LYS A 17 25.35 -7.36 -2.95
CA LYS A 17 25.01 -5.94 -3.04
C LYS A 17 24.27 -5.68 -4.35
N HIS A 18 23.12 -5.02 -4.28
CA HIS A 18 22.31 -4.69 -5.45
C HIS A 18 21.67 -3.31 -5.25
N LEU A 19 21.41 -2.64 -6.37
CA LEU A 19 20.69 -1.38 -6.39
C LEU A 19 19.22 -1.62 -6.07
N VAL A 20 18.67 -0.80 -5.17
CA VAL A 20 17.28 -0.85 -4.75
C VAL A 20 16.64 0.53 -4.80
N HIS A 21 15.34 0.53 -5.03
CA HIS A 21 14.45 1.62 -4.64
C HIS A 21 13.68 1.20 -3.40
N ARG A 22 13.11 2.17 -2.68
CA ARG A 22 12.20 1.92 -1.57
C ARG A 22 10.76 2.11 -2.06
N ALA A 23 9.87 1.26 -1.57
CA ALA A 23 8.45 1.33 -1.84
C ALA A 23 7.68 1.20 -0.53
N GLN A 24 6.76 2.12 -0.29
CA GLN A 24 5.91 2.17 0.89
C GLN A 24 4.47 1.90 0.49
N VAL A 25 3.73 1.26 1.39
CA VAL A 25 2.37 0.79 1.12
C VAL A 25 1.53 1.00 2.36
N ALA A 26 0.37 1.64 2.20
CA ALA A 26 -0.68 1.72 3.21
C ALA A 26 -1.85 0.81 2.82
N VAL A 27 -2.38 0.08 3.79
CA VAL A 27 -3.46 -0.88 3.61
C VAL A 27 -4.56 -0.58 4.62
N ASP A 28 -5.81 -0.59 4.17
CA ASP A 28 -6.97 -0.67 5.07
C ASP A 28 -7.18 -2.14 5.44
N PRO A 29 -6.94 -2.54 6.70
CA PRO A 29 -7.05 -3.94 7.11
C PRO A 29 -8.50 -4.46 7.08
N LYS A 30 -9.50 -3.59 7.26
CA LYS A 30 -10.91 -3.98 7.33
C LYS A 30 -11.43 -4.42 5.97
N ASN A 31 -11.20 -3.57 4.97
CA ASN A 31 -11.60 -3.84 3.58
C ASN A 31 -10.51 -4.61 2.80
N ARG A 32 -9.35 -4.81 3.43
CA ARG A 32 -8.16 -5.42 2.84
C ARG A 32 -7.79 -4.76 1.51
N VAL A 33 -7.85 -3.44 1.39
CA VAL A 33 -7.49 -2.71 0.16
C VAL A 33 -6.21 -1.93 0.35
N ILE A 34 -5.40 -1.83 -0.70
CA ILE A 34 -4.24 -0.92 -0.73
C ILE A 34 -4.78 0.49 -0.98
N VAL A 35 -4.55 1.41 -0.04
CA VAL A 35 -5.13 2.76 -0.07
C VAL A 35 -4.13 3.84 -0.47
N ALA A 36 -2.84 3.56 -0.31
CA ALA A 36 -1.78 4.43 -0.80
C ALA A 36 -0.50 3.61 -1.05
N VAL A 37 0.30 4.09 -2.00
CA VAL A 37 1.65 3.60 -2.27
C VAL A 37 2.55 4.78 -2.52
N GLU A 38 3.82 4.69 -2.13
CA GLU A 38 4.84 5.70 -2.46
C GLU A 38 6.16 5.05 -2.87
N ALA A 39 6.70 5.48 -4.01
CA ALA A 39 8.06 5.21 -4.44
C ALA A 39 8.99 6.26 -3.86
N GLU A 40 10.04 5.83 -3.19
CA GLU A 40 11.06 6.73 -2.65
C GLU A 40 12.43 6.34 -3.19
N PRO A 41 13.35 7.32 -3.32
CA PRO A 41 14.75 6.98 -3.43
C PRO A 41 15.13 6.14 -2.21
N ALA A 42 16.09 5.25 -2.35
CA ALA A 42 16.59 4.48 -1.20
C ALA A 42 17.51 5.31 -0.29
N THR A 43 17.21 6.61 -0.13
CA THR A 43 17.89 7.59 0.73
C THR A 43 16.90 8.18 1.72
N GLY A 44 17.39 8.62 2.88
CA GLY A 44 16.55 9.24 3.90
C GLY A 44 15.90 8.23 4.84
N SER A 45 15.40 8.75 5.95
CA SER A 45 14.82 7.93 6.99
C SER A 45 13.39 7.51 6.64
N GLU A 46 12.97 6.31 7.05
CA GLU A 46 11.65 5.73 6.72
C GLU A 46 10.46 6.55 7.28
N HIS A 47 10.72 7.45 8.22
CA HIS A 47 9.70 8.21 8.93
C HIS A 47 9.07 9.36 8.12
N GLU A 48 9.72 9.85 7.05
CA GLU A 48 9.26 11.02 6.28
C GLU A 48 8.03 10.73 5.40
N VAL A 49 7.66 9.47 5.21
CA VAL A 49 6.60 9.07 4.28
C VAL A 49 5.19 9.11 4.88
N LEU A 50 5.06 9.19 6.22
CA LEU A 50 3.76 9.13 6.90
C LEU A 50 2.77 10.21 6.38
N PRO A 51 3.15 11.50 6.30
CA PRO A 51 2.27 12.54 5.79
C PRO A 51 1.80 12.27 4.35
N THR A 52 2.71 11.78 3.50
CA THR A 52 2.41 11.44 2.11
C THR A 52 1.38 10.30 2.03
N LEU A 53 1.57 9.21 2.78
CA LEU A 53 0.65 8.07 2.76
C LEU A 53 -0.71 8.42 3.36
N VAL A 54 -0.75 9.15 4.48
CA VAL A 54 -1.99 9.62 5.11
C VAL A 54 -2.75 10.56 4.16
N GLY A 55 -2.05 11.51 3.56
CA GLY A 55 -2.63 12.45 2.59
C GLY A 55 -3.24 11.73 1.38
N ARG A 56 -2.53 10.76 0.82
CA ARG A 56 -3.03 9.94 -0.30
C ARG A 56 -4.21 9.07 0.09
N ALA A 57 -4.18 8.45 1.27
CA ALA A 57 -5.31 7.67 1.77
C ALA A 57 -6.55 8.56 1.95
N ARG A 58 -6.39 9.77 2.50
CA ARG A 58 -7.47 10.77 2.64
C ARG A 58 -8.00 11.25 1.29
N PHE A 59 -7.11 11.51 0.33
CA PHE A 59 -7.49 11.83 -1.03
C PHE A 59 -8.32 10.71 -1.67
N ALA A 60 -7.98 9.44 -1.39
CA ALA A 60 -8.74 8.27 -1.82
C ALA A 60 -10.05 8.04 -1.03
N GLY A 61 -10.43 8.94 -0.11
CA GLY A 61 -11.67 8.89 0.66
C GLY A 61 -11.59 8.17 2.00
N HIS A 62 -10.40 7.72 2.43
CA HIS A 62 -10.23 7.09 3.74
C HIS A 62 -10.01 8.14 4.83
N ALA A 63 -10.72 8.04 5.95
CA ALA A 63 -10.55 8.97 7.07
C ALA A 63 -9.11 8.98 7.65
N ALA A 64 -8.41 7.84 7.57
CA ALA A 64 -7.04 7.65 8.05
C ALA A 64 -6.82 8.24 9.45
N ARG A 65 -7.63 7.79 10.43
CA ARG A 65 -7.57 8.25 11.83
C ARG A 65 -6.50 7.55 12.67
N GLU A 66 -6.07 6.38 12.21
CA GLU A 66 -5.10 5.53 12.88
C GLU A 66 -4.11 5.01 11.85
N VAL A 67 -2.85 4.85 12.26
CA VAL A 67 -1.79 4.23 11.44
C VAL A 67 -1.02 3.22 12.29
N ALA A 68 -0.75 2.05 11.70
CA ALA A 68 0.10 1.04 12.31
C ALA A 68 1.32 0.80 11.42
N ALA A 69 2.52 0.91 11.99
CA ALA A 69 3.78 0.72 11.26
C ALA A 69 4.77 -0.11 12.08
N ASP A 70 5.84 -0.57 11.43
CA ASP A 70 6.90 -1.29 12.12
C ASP A 70 7.84 -0.36 12.90
N SER A 71 8.73 -0.92 13.73
CA SER A 71 9.63 -0.13 14.57
C SER A 71 10.68 0.66 13.78
N GLY A 72 10.89 0.38 12.49
CA GLY A 72 11.71 1.17 11.57
C GLY A 72 11.21 2.61 11.42
N TYR A 73 9.89 2.79 11.51
CA TYR A 73 9.24 4.09 11.46
C TYR A 73 9.35 4.88 12.76
N ALA A 74 9.71 4.25 13.88
CA ALA A 74 9.73 4.90 15.17
C ALA A 74 10.81 5.99 15.28
N SER A 75 10.39 7.24 15.30
CA SER A 75 11.19 8.43 15.58
C SER A 75 10.34 9.52 16.25
N ARG A 76 10.99 10.53 16.87
CA ARG A 76 10.28 11.70 17.40
C ARG A 76 9.44 12.38 16.31
N ASP A 77 10.06 12.67 15.17
CA ASP A 77 9.39 13.20 13.98
C ASP A 77 8.16 12.39 13.56
N SER A 78 8.23 11.05 13.58
CA SER A 78 7.08 10.22 13.16
C SER A 78 5.86 10.43 14.05
N TYR A 79 6.07 10.57 15.36
CA TYR A 79 4.99 10.79 16.32
C TYR A 79 4.47 12.23 16.23
N GLU A 80 5.36 13.22 16.11
CA GLU A 80 5.00 14.62 15.91
C GLU A 80 4.20 14.82 14.61
N GLN A 81 4.63 14.21 13.51
CA GLN A 81 3.91 14.24 12.23
C GLN A 81 2.54 13.58 12.34
N ALA A 82 2.45 12.40 12.97
CA ALA A 82 1.16 11.73 13.16
C ALA A 82 0.20 12.59 14.00
N ALA A 83 0.68 13.17 15.09
CA ALA A 83 -0.09 14.09 15.93
C ALA A 83 -0.55 15.32 15.15
N GLY A 84 0.34 15.96 14.38
CA GLY A 84 0.02 17.12 13.53
C GLY A 84 -1.02 16.81 12.44
N LEU A 85 -1.09 15.55 11.98
CA LEU A 85 -2.11 15.09 11.04
C LEU A 85 -3.42 14.67 11.70
N GLY A 86 -3.49 14.66 13.05
CA GLY A 86 -4.63 14.14 13.81
C GLY A 86 -4.79 12.62 13.66
N VAL A 87 -3.68 11.89 13.55
CA VAL A 87 -3.64 10.43 13.37
C VAL A 87 -3.02 9.78 14.60
N LEU A 88 -3.69 8.78 15.16
CA LEU A 88 -3.13 7.97 16.24
C LEU A 88 -2.12 6.96 15.67
N ALA A 89 -0.89 6.98 16.19
CA ALA A 89 0.21 6.16 15.72
C ALA A 89 0.46 4.93 16.60
N TYR A 90 0.10 3.75 16.10
CA TYR A 90 0.47 2.45 16.64
C TYR A 90 1.83 2.01 16.08
N ILE A 91 2.88 2.70 16.50
CA ILE A 91 4.27 2.44 16.06
C ILE A 91 5.08 2.02 17.30
N PRO A 92 5.66 0.81 17.33
CA PRO A 92 6.42 0.37 18.49
C PRO A 92 7.76 1.14 18.58
N PRO A 93 8.04 1.82 19.70
CA PRO A 93 9.28 2.59 19.87
C PRO A 93 10.50 1.68 19.94
N LYS A 94 11.68 2.25 19.66
CA LYS A 94 12.96 1.54 19.85
C LYS A 94 13.12 1.13 21.33
N PRO A 95 13.76 -0.01 21.64
CA PRO A 95 13.85 -0.52 23.02
C PRO A 95 14.40 0.51 24.03
N ASN A 96 15.43 1.26 23.64
CA ASN A 96 16.13 2.22 24.51
C ASN A 96 15.61 3.66 24.39
N ALA A 97 14.52 3.90 23.66
CA ALA A 97 13.94 5.23 23.54
C ALA A 97 13.24 5.64 24.85
N ALA A 98 13.70 6.76 25.43
CA ALA A 98 13.29 7.28 26.73
C ALA A 98 12.67 8.68 26.70
N TYR A 99 12.37 9.23 25.52
CA TYR A 99 11.60 10.47 25.38
C TYR A 99 10.11 10.21 25.58
N GLN A 100 9.35 11.26 25.93
CA GLN A 100 7.94 11.14 26.34
C GLN A 100 7.09 10.41 25.30
N ASP A 101 7.13 10.80 24.03
CA ASP A 101 6.33 10.13 22.98
C ASP A 101 6.63 8.63 22.85
N ALA A 102 7.88 8.21 23.10
CA ALA A 102 8.22 6.79 23.10
C ALA A 102 7.67 6.07 24.34
N ILE A 103 7.56 6.73 25.49
CA ILE A 103 6.92 6.17 26.68
C ILE A 103 5.42 6.01 26.41
N ASP A 104 4.78 7.03 25.84
CA ASP A 104 3.35 7.04 25.53
C ASP A 104 3.00 6.02 24.45
N ALA A 105 3.80 5.95 23.37
CA ALA A 105 3.66 4.92 22.34
C ALA A 105 3.83 3.52 22.91
N ARG A 106 4.76 3.30 23.86
CA ARG A 106 4.93 2.00 24.52
C ARG A 106 3.72 1.62 25.37
N ALA A 107 3.11 2.58 26.05
CA ALA A 107 1.86 2.38 26.78
C ALA A 107 0.70 2.05 25.82
N LEU A 108 0.56 2.82 24.74
CA LEU A 108 -0.46 2.62 23.71
C LEU A 108 -0.38 1.23 23.06
N MET A 109 0.83 0.76 22.73
CA MET A 109 1.05 -0.57 22.14
C MET A 109 0.68 -1.74 23.05
N ARG A 110 0.52 -1.52 24.36
CA ARG A 110 0.08 -2.55 25.33
C ARG A 110 -1.44 -2.62 25.47
N THR A 111 -2.17 -1.63 24.94
CA THR A 111 -3.64 -1.64 24.95
C THR A 111 -4.18 -2.72 24.00
N PRO A 112 -5.43 -3.19 24.17
CA PRO A 112 -6.06 -4.12 23.23
C PRO A 112 -6.07 -3.59 21.79
N ALA A 113 -6.29 -2.29 21.61
CA ALA A 113 -6.26 -1.64 20.30
C ALA A 113 -4.85 -1.67 19.68
N GLY A 114 -3.81 -1.39 20.47
CA GLY A 114 -2.42 -1.47 20.00
C GLY A 114 -1.97 -2.89 19.65
N VAL A 115 -2.43 -3.89 20.41
CA VAL A 115 -2.20 -5.31 20.09
C VAL A 115 -2.91 -5.68 18.78
N GLY A 116 -4.18 -5.27 18.61
CA GLY A 116 -4.94 -5.48 17.37
C GLY A 116 -4.28 -4.83 16.16
N ALA A 117 -3.90 -3.55 16.26
CA ALA A 117 -3.21 -2.81 15.21
C ALA A 117 -1.89 -3.47 14.79
N LYS A 118 -1.14 -4.03 15.75
CA LYS A 118 0.08 -4.81 15.44
C LYS A 118 -0.24 -6.07 14.63
N ILE A 119 -1.28 -6.82 15.03
CA ILE A 119 -1.72 -8.04 14.32
C ILE A 119 -2.18 -7.68 12.91
N ASP A 120 -3.04 -6.67 12.77
CA ASP A 120 -3.56 -6.20 11.49
C ASP A 120 -2.43 -5.79 10.55
N ARG A 121 -1.43 -5.05 11.05
CA ARG A 121 -0.24 -4.70 10.27
C ARG A 121 0.50 -5.94 9.79
N MET A 122 0.77 -6.90 10.68
CA MET A 122 1.49 -8.13 10.33
C MET A 122 0.75 -8.95 9.27
N VAL A 123 -0.57 -9.08 9.39
CA VAL A 123 -1.37 -9.89 8.48
C VAL A 123 -1.59 -9.17 7.14
N HIS A 124 -2.04 -7.92 7.17
CA HIS A 124 -2.54 -7.23 6.00
C HIS A 124 -1.46 -6.47 5.23
N ALA A 125 -0.56 -5.77 5.93
CA ALA A 125 0.50 -5.02 5.27
C ALA A 125 1.56 -5.97 4.68
N GLU A 126 2.01 -6.97 5.45
CA GLU A 126 3.01 -7.94 4.95
C GLU A 126 2.41 -8.85 3.86
N GLY A 127 1.12 -9.19 3.96
CA GLY A 127 0.36 -9.85 2.91
C GLY A 127 0.31 -9.04 1.62
N ALA A 128 -0.05 -7.74 1.70
CA ALA A 128 -0.07 -6.85 0.54
C ALA A 128 1.31 -6.68 -0.10
N ILE A 129 2.37 -6.52 0.69
CA ILE A 129 3.76 -6.45 0.18
C ILE A 129 4.14 -7.75 -0.55
N SER A 130 3.76 -8.90 0.01
CA SER A 130 4.03 -10.20 -0.61
C SER A 130 3.28 -10.36 -1.94
N GLU A 131 2.04 -9.90 -2.00
CA GLU A 131 1.23 -9.93 -3.21
C GLU A 131 1.76 -8.95 -4.28
N LEU A 132 2.15 -7.73 -3.89
CA LEU A 132 2.80 -6.76 -4.78
C LEU A 132 4.07 -7.34 -5.43
N LYS A 133 4.88 -8.08 -4.66
CA LYS A 133 6.06 -8.78 -5.21
C LYS A 133 5.67 -9.81 -6.28
N ARG A 134 4.60 -10.59 -6.06
CA ARG A 134 4.09 -11.56 -7.06
C ARG A 134 3.57 -10.85 -8.32
N HIS A 135 2.98 -9.67 -8.17
CA HIS A 135 2.46 -8.85 -9.28
C HIS A 135 3.50 -7.88 -9.86
N GLY A 136 4.78 -8.25 -9.83
CA GLY A 136 5.82 -7.58 -10.61
C GLY A 136 6.62 -6.51 -9.89
N LEU A 137 6.49 -6.35 -8.57
CA LEU A 137 7.33 -5.44 -7.78
C LEU A 137 8.60 -6.11 -7.20
N THR A 138 9.01 -7.26 -7.71
CA THR A 138 10.33 -7.83 -7.39
C THR A 138 11.48 -7.03 -8.01
N ARG A 139 11.21 -6.27 -9.09
CA ARG A 139 12.18 -5.41 -9.77
C ARG A 139 11.50 -4.15 -10.30
N ALA A 140 12.20 -3.02 -10.24
CA ALA A 140 11.80 -1.82 -10.96
C ALA A 140 11.97 -2.05 -12.47
N ARG A 141 10.95 -1.71 -13.26
CA ARG A 141 10.96 -1.86 -14.74
C ARG A 141 11.50 -0.62 -15.45
N GLY A 142 11.51 0.52 -14.78
CA GLY A 142 12.06 1.78 -15.29
C GLY A 142 13.02 2.41 -14.29
N ARG A 143 13.79 3.39 -14.76
CA ARG A 143 14.68 4.20 -13.92
C ARG A 143 13.92 5.38 -13.31
N GLY A 144 14.25 5.70 -12.07
CA GLY A 144 13.69 6.81 -11.31
C GLY A 144 12.41 6.47 -10.55
N THR A 145 12.23 7.16 -9.43
CA THR A 145 11.08 7.03 -8.52
C THR A 145 9.75 7.26 -9.20
N ARG A 146 9.66 8.20 -10.15
CA ARG A 146 8.41 8.46 -10.89
C ARG A 146 7.93 7.23 -11.67
N LYS A 147 8.83 6.51 -12.36
CA LYS A 147 8.46 5.30 -13.10
C LYS A 147 8.11 4.16 -12.15
N LEU A 148 8.82 4.05 -11.02
CA LEU A 148 8.47 3.10 -9.97
C LEU A 148 7.10 3.40 -9.34
N GLN A 149 6.75 4.67 -9.14
CA GLN A 149 5.46 5.07 -8.59
C GLN A 149 4.31 4.63 -9.49
N LEU A 150 4.46 4.79 -10.81
CA LEU A 150 3.49 4.30 -11.79
C LEU A 150 3.36 2.77 -11.73
N GLN A 151 4.47 2.05 -11.62
CA GLN A 151 4.48 0.60 -11.46
C GLN A 151 3.78 0.16 -10.16
N LEU A 152 4.01 0.86 -9.05
CA LEU A 152 3.35 0.64 -7.76
C LEU A 152 1.84 0.84 -7.85
N LEU A 153 1.40 1.97 -8.43
CA LEU A 153 -0.02 2.30 -8.60
C LEU A 153 -0.74 1.26 -9.46
N ALA A 154 -0.10 0.81 -10.53
CA ALA A 154 -0.65 -0.22 -11.40
C ALA A 154 -0.80 -1.56 -10.67
N ALA A 155 0.24 -2.01 -9.94
CA ALA A 155 0.18 -3.25 -9.17
C ALA A 155 -0.86 -3.19 -8.05
N ALA A 156 -0.93 -2.07 -7.32
CA ALA A 156 -1.93 -1.85 -6.28
C ALA A 156 -3.37 -1.87 -6.84
N THR A 157 -3.58 -1.23 -7.99
CA THR A 157 -4.86 -1.27 -8.71
C THR A 157 -5.24 -2.70 -9.07
N ALA A 158 -4.32 -3.48 -9.66
CA ALA A 158 -4.58 -4.89 -10.03
C ALA A 158 -5.03 -5.72 -8.82
N ILE A 159 -4.34 -5.56 -7.70
CA ILE A 159 -4.62 -6.27 -6.46
C ILE A 159 -5.98 -5.86 -5.90
N ASN A 160 -6.28 -4.56 -5.87
CA ASN A 160 -7.57 -4.07 -5.40
C ASN A 160 -8.73 -4.58 -6.27
N LEU A 161 -8.56 -4.62 -7.59
CA LEU A 161 -9.55 -5.19 -8.51
C LEU A 161 -9.78 -6.68 -8.27
N LYS A 162 -8.70 -7.45 -8.08
CA LYS A 162 -8.80 -8.87 -7.72
C LYS A 162 -9.59 -9.08 -6.43
N ARG A 163 -9.36 -8.25 -5.41
CA ARG A 163 -10.07 -8.33 -4.13
C ARG A 163 -11.53 -7.92 -4.26
N LEU A 164 -11.83 -6.89 -5.04
CA LEU A 164 -13.20 -6.44 -5.35
C LEU A 164 -14.01 -7.54 -6.03
N LEU A 165 -13.41 -8.22 -7.02
CA LEU A 165 -14.02 -9.37 -7.70
C LEU A 165 -14.31 -10.51 -6.72
N ALA A 166 -13.31 -10.91 -5.92
CA ALA A 166 -13.49 -11.99 -4.95
C ALA A 166 -14.57 -11.70 -3.89
N HIS A 167 -14.73 -10.44 -3.49
CA HIS A 167 -15.82 -10.04 -2.58
C HIS A 167 -17.18 -10.09 -3.27
N SER A 168 -17.25 -9.70 -4.55
CA SER A 168 -18.46 -9.77 -5.35
C SER A 168 -18.94 -11.23 -5.49
N ASP A 169 -18.02 -12.15 -5.80
CA ASP A 169 -18.33 -13.58 -5.93
C ASP A 169 -18.82 -14.19 -4.60
N ALA A 170 -18.22 -13.78 -3.48
CA ALA A 170 -18.64 -14.23 -2.15
C ALA A 170 -20.01 -13.68 -1.75
N GLN A 171 -20.31 -12.41 -2.08
CA GLN A 171 -21.62 -11.82 -1.89
C GLN A 171 -22.66 -12.53 -2.75
N ASP A 172 -22.35 -12.82 -4.02
CA ASP A 172 -23.26 -13.54 -4.92
C ASP A 172 -23.56 -14.97 -4.45
N ALA A 173 -22.57 -15.67 -3.88
CA ALA A 173 -22.78 -16.97 -3.27
C ALA A 173 -23.68 -16.90 -2.01
N THR A 174 -23.55 -15.82 -1.23
CA THR A 174 -24.38 -15.58 -0.02
C THR A 174 -25.80 -15.21 -0.41
N ASP A 175 -25.97 -14.29 -1.36
CA ASP A 175 -27.26 -13.85 -1.87
C ASP A 175 -28.01 -14.99 -2.56
N ALA A 176 -27.33 -15.89 -3.27
CA ALA A 176 -27.93 -17.09 -3.85
C ALA A 176 -28.42 -18.09 -2.77
N GLN A 177 -27.78 -18.13 -1.60
CA GLN A 177 -28.23 -18.94 -0.46
C GLN A 177 -29.38 -18.27 0.31
N ASP A 178 -29.42 -16.94 0.38
CA ASP A 178 -30.48 -16.17 1.05
C ASP A 178 -31.72 -15.89 0.16
N GLN A 179 -31.59 -16.00 -1.17
CA GLN A 179 -32.72 -15.94 -2.11
C GLN A 179 -33.70 -17.11 -1.94
N ASP A 180 -33.28 -18.22 -1.34
CA ASP A 180 -34.18 -19.29 -0.88
C ASP A 180 -35.02 -18.86 0.36
N ARG A 181 -34.78 -17.67 0.95
CA ARG A 181 -35.44 -17.19 2.18
C ARG A 181 -36.06 -15.80 2.15
N ALA A 182 -35.70 -14.88 1.25
CA ALA A 182 -36.19 -13.49 1.36
C ALA A 182 -36.50 -12.80 0.02
N ALA A 183 -37.71 -12.98 -0.49
CA ALA A 183 -38.30 -12.13 -1.52
C ALA A 183 -39.01 -10.93 -0.86
N LEU A 184 -38.34 -9.80 -0.58
CA LEU A 184 -39.10 -8.59 -0.18
C LEU A 184 -38.52 -7.19 -0.45
N HIS A 185 -37.24 -6.94 -0.79
CA HIS A 185 -36.78 -5.56 -1.10
C HIS A 185 -35.70 -5.48 -2.20
N PRO A 186 -35.96 -4.81 -3.35
CA PRO A 186 -34.95 -4.58 -4.37
C PRO A 186 -34.23 -3.24 -4.09
N ALA A 187 -33.17 -3.27 -3.30
CA ALA A 187 -32.18 -2.19 -3.34
C ALA A 187 -31.37 -2.31 -4.64
N ARG A 188 -30.90 -1.18 -5.19
CA ARG A 188 -30.07 -1.09 -6.41
C ARG A 188 -28.68 -1.73 -6.24
N ALA A 189 -28.62 -3.01 -5.92
CA ALA A 189 -27.40 -3.80 -6.04
C ALA A 189 -27.07 -3.95 -7.52
N SER A 190 -25.83 -3.65 -7.90
CA SER A 190 -25.34 -3.97 -9.25
C SER A 190 -25.44 -5.47 -9.47
N THR A 191 -25.84 -5.89 -10.66
CA THR A 191 -25.92 -7.34 -10.96
C THR A 191 -24.51 -7.95 -11.03
N PRO A 192 -24.37 -9.27 -10.81
CA PRO A 192 -23.09 -9.96 -10.98
C PRO A 192 -22.41 -9.63 -12.33
N GLY A 193 -23.21 -9.61 -13.41
CA GLY A 193 -22.75 -9.25 -14.74
C GLY A 193 -22.26 -7.81 -14.87
N GLN A 194 -22.89 -6.85 -14.18
CA GLN A 194 -22.44 -5.46 -14.14
C GLN A 194 -21.12 -5.32 -13.38
N ARG A 195 -20.96 -6.01 -12.24
CA ARG A 195 -19.70 -5.99 -11.47
C ARG A 195 -18.54 -6.60 -12.25
N LEU A 196 -18.75 -7.75 -12.89
CA LEU A 196 -17.76 -8.39 -13.74
C LEU A 196 -17.38 -7.51 -14.94
N ALA A 197 -18.36 -6.84 -15.57
CA ALA A 197 -18.10 -5.91 -16.66
C ALA A 197 -17.28 -4.70 -16.20
N THR A 198 -17.60 -4.11 -15.05
CA THR A 198 -16.82 -2.99 -14.46
C THR A 198 -15.40 -3.43 -14.14
N ALA A 199 -15.21 -4.58 -13.50
CA ALA A 199 -13.88 -5.09 -13.20
C ALA A 199 -13.06 -5.41 -14.46
N THR A 200 -13.69 -5.98 -15.49
CA THR A 200 -13.05 -6.23 -16.79
C THR A 200 -12.62 -4.93 -17.46
N ALA A 201 -13.47 -3.89 -17.44
CA ALA A 201 -13.13 -2.58 -17.98
C ALA A 201 -11.96 -1.95 -17.21
N LEU A 202 -11.93 -2.08 -15.89
CA LEU A 202 -10.84 -1.56 -15.05
C LEU A 202 -9.52 -2.33 -15.28
N LEU A 203 -9.57 -3.66 -15.49
CA LEU A 203 -8.41 -4.47 -15.87
C LEU A 203 -7.86 -4.08 -17.26
N ALA A 204 -8.75 -3.81 -18.22
CA ALA A 204 -8.35 -3.35 -19.55
C ALA A 204 -7.69 -1.96 -19.49
N LEU A 205 -8.27 -1.03 -18.73
CA LEU A 205 -7.69 0.30 -18.52
C LEU A 205 -6.32 0.21 -17.84
N LEU A 206 -6.19 -0.66 -16.84
CA LEU A 206 -4.92 -0.91 -16.16
C LEU A 206 -3.86 -1.45 -17.14
N THR A 207 -4.23 -2.43 -17.97
CA THR A 207 -3.34 -3.00 -18.98
C THR A 207 -2.86 -1.93 -19.97
N ALA A 208 -3.80 -1.14 -20.50
CA ALA A 208 -3.48 -0.04 -21.40
C ALA A 208 -2.55 1.01 -20.75
N THR A 209 -2.78 1.33 -19.46
CA THR A 209 -1.93 2.26 -18.71
C THR A 209 -0.52 1.69 -18.52
N LEU A 210 -0.40 0.40 -18.21
CA LEU A 210 0.88 -0.29 -18.09
C LEU A 210 1.65 -0.35 -19.42
N ASP A 211 0.96 -0.57 -20.53
CA ASP A 211 1.56 -0.56 -21.87
C ASP A 211 2.01 0.84 -22.27
N GLU A 212 1.25 1.88 -21.92
CA GLU A 212 1.63 3.28 -22.12
C GLU A 212 2.87 3.64 -21.29
N ILE A 213 2.93 3.22 -20.02
CA ILE A 213 4.13 3.36 -19.18
C ILE A 213 5.32 2.66 -19.86
N GLY A 214 5.11 1.45 -20.39
CA GLY A 214 6.11 0.72 -21.17
C GLY A 214 6.61 1.54 -22.36
N ARG A 215 5.71 2.13 -23.15
CA ARG A 215 6.05 2.98 -24.29
C ARG A 215 6.84 4.23 -23.89
N PHE A 216 6.46 4.91 -22.81
CA PHE A 216 7.23 6.03 -22.25
C PHE A 216 8.63 5.62 -21.80
N THR A 217 8.78 4.39 -21.28
CA THR A 217 10.11 3.91 -20.90
C THR A 217 11.04 3.67 -22.09
N THR A 218 10.49 3.23 -23.23
CA THR A 218 11.25 3.02 -24.48
C THR A 218 11.56 4.30 -25.24
N SER A 219 10.70 5.31 -25.18
CA SER A 219 10.92 6.60 -25.84
C SER A 219 12.01 7.43 -25.16
N ASP A 220 12.06 7.45 -23.82
CA ASP A 220 13.08 8.18 -23.06
C ASP A 220 14.51 7.66 -23.30
N THR A 221 14.65 6.38 -23.67
CA THR A 221 15.95 5.81 -24.04
C THR A 221 16.40 6.17 -25.46
N SER A 222 15.50 6.65 -26.32
CA SER A 222 15.80 6.96 -27.73
C SER A 222 16.23 8.41 -27.96
N THR A 223 15.91 9.33 -27.04
CA THR A 223 16.30 10.76 -27.13
C THR A 223 17.60 11.09 -26.40
N GLY A 224 18.26 10.11 -25.79
CA GLY A 224 19.58 10.23 -25.17
C GLY A 224 20.64 9.52 -26.00
N SER A 225 20.99 10.05 -27.16
CA SER A 225 22.20 9.72 -27.93
C SER A 225 22.82 11.01 -28.44
#